data_AF-A0A9Q0NFJ7-F1
#
_entry.id   AF-A0A9Q0NFJ7-F1
#
_cell.length_a   1.000
_cell.length_b   1.000
_cell.length_c   1.000
_cell.angle_alpha   90.00
_cell.angle_beta   90.00
_cell.angle_gamma   90.00
#
_symmetry.space_group_name_H-M   'P 1'
#
loop_
_entity.id
_entity.type
_entity.pdbx_description
1 polymer ?
#
loop_
_entity_poly.entity_id
_entity_poly.type
_entity_poly.pdbx_seq_one_letter_code
_entity_poly.pdbx_strand_id
1 'polypeptide(L)'
;MEVNQVDFGQEFIGEMKSIGENCDELKKQYDACFNTWFAEKFLKGKTDDSVCAPIFKIYQQCVKDAMRDQQIEFKEIDSDHLGSDKEFKKPTPS
;
A
#
# COMPACT_ATOMS: atom_id res chain seq x y z
N MET A 1 25.78 -2.51 32.77
CA MET A 1 24.48 -1.89 32.46
C MET A 1 24.63 -1.26 31.10
N GLU A 2 24.38 -2.04 30.05
CA GLU A 2 24.42 -1.53 28.69
C GLU A 2 23.08 -0.89 28.37
N VAL A 3 23.17 0.34 27.86
CA VAL A 3 22.05 1.18 27.46
C VAL A 3 21.52 0.58 26.16
N ASN A 4 20.41 -0.15 26.23
CA ASN A 4 19.73 -0.63 25.02
C ASN A 4 19.19 0.59 24.28
N GLN A 5 19.94 1.00 23.26
CA GLN A 5 19.48 1.91 22.22
C GLN A 5 18.39 1.16 21.45
N VAL A 6 17.13 1.43 21.80
CA VAL A 6 15.99 0.95 21.04
C VAL A 6 16.08 1.61 19.67
N ASP A 7 16.46 0.80 18.68
CA ASP A 7 16.59 1.16 17.27
C ASP A 7 15.20 1.44 16.69
N PHE A 8 14.73 2.66 16.92
CA PHE A 8 13.45 3.18 16.45
C PHE A 8 13.60 3.56 14.97
N GLY A 9 13.74 2.55 14.08
CA GLY A 9 13.98 2.83 12.67
C GLY A 9 13.75 1.69 11.67
N GLN A 10 13.75 0.42 12.09
CA GLN A 10 13.77 -0.68 11.11
C GLN A 10 12.88 -1.89 11.40
N GLU A 11 12.16 -1.93 12.53
CA GLU A 11 11.41 -3.15 12.93
C GLU A 11 9.89 -3.11 12.67
N PHE A 12 9.32 -1.98 12.22
CA PHE A 12 7.86 -1.86 12.01
C PHE A 12 7.38 -2.04 10.56
N ILE A 13 8.27 -2.17 9.57
CA ILE A 13 7.90 -2.35 8.16
C ILE A 13 7.93 -3.85 7.76
N GLY A 14 8.25 -4.75 8.71
CA GLY A 14 8.61 -6.14 8.42
C GLY A 14 7.48 -7.18 8.38
N GLU A 15 6.35 -6.98 9.06
CA GLU A 15 5.33 -8.04 9.19
C GLU A 15 3.89 -7.53 9.19
N MET A 16 3.55 -6.63 8.27
CA MET A 16 2.13 -6.47 7.93
C MET A 16 1.69 -7.65 7.08
N LYS A 17 0.96 -8.57 7.72
CA LYS A 17 0.21 -9.64 7.05
C LYS A 17 -0.77 -9.03 6.05
N SER A 18 -0.90 -9.68 4.91
CA SER A 18 -1.96 -9.36 3.96
C SER A 18 -3.30 -9.89 4.49
N ILE A 19 -4.40 -9.47 3.86
CA ILE A 19 -5.75 -9.93 4.20
C ILE A 19 -5.86 -11.45 4.01
N GLY A 20 -5.22 -12.00 2.98
CA GLY A 20 -5.04 -13.44 2.80
C GLY A 20 -3.57 -13.83 3.02
N GLU A 21 -3.33 -14.89 3.79
CA GLU A 21 -1.98 -15.40 4.07
C GLU A 21 -1.23 -15.80 2.78
N ASN A 22 -1.96 -16.24 1.75
CA ASN A 22 -1.44 -16.53 0.42
C ASN A 22 -0.88 -15.30 -0.32
N CYS A 23 -1.24 -14.09 0.12
CA CYS A 23 -0.79 -12.84 -0.48
C CYS A 23 0.38 -12.19 0.28
N ASP A 24 0.82 -12.76 1.41
CA ASP A 24 1.88 -12.19 2.26
C ASP A 24 3.19 -11.98 1.50
N GLU A 25 3.62 -13.00 0.75
CA GLU A 25 4.87 -12.95 0.01
C GLU A 25 4.80 -11.93 -1.14
N LEU A 26 3.66 -11.88 -1.84
CA LEU A 26 3.39 -10.87 -2.88
C LEU A 26 3.37 -9.45 -2.32
N LYS A 27 2.81 -9.28 -1.11
CA LYS A 27 2.80 -8.00 -0.40
C LYS A 27 4.22 -7.55 -0.08
N LYS A 28 5.06 -8.42 0.48
CA LYS A 28 6.46 -8.10 0.80
C LYS A 28 7.24 -7.65 -0.42
N GLN A 29 7.11 -8.36 -1.53
CA GLN A 29 7.78 -8.00 -2.79
C GLN A 29 7.28 -6.67 -3.35
N TYR A 30 5.97 -6.44 -3.32
CA TYR A 30 5.39 -5.18 -3.77
C TYR A 30 5.83 -4.01 -2.88
N ASP A 31 5.71 -4.13 -1.56
CA ASP A 31 6.06 -3.08 -0.60
C ASP A 31 7.54 -2.70 -0.70
N ALA A 32 8.44 -3.68 -0.84
CA ALA A 32 9.87 -3.43 -1.04
C ALA A 32 10.15 -2.67 -2.35
N CYS A 33 9.51 -3.08 -3.45
CA CYS A 33 9.61 -2.39 -4.74
C CYS A 33 9.08 -0.96 -4.65
N PHE A 34 7.88 -0.80 -4.10
CA PHE A 34 7.19 0.48 -3.99
C PHE A 34 7.96 1.45 -3.11
N ASN A 35 8.46 1.03 -1.94
CA ASN A 35 9.21 1.90 -1.05
C ASN A 35 10.49 2.43 -1.71
N THR A 36 11.20 1.57 -2.44
CA THR A 36 12.39 1.94 -3.19
C THR A 36 12.05 2.92 -4.31
N TRP A 37 11.03 2.60 -5.11
CA TRP A 37 10.56 3.46 -6.19
C TRP A 37 10.06 4.82 -5.67
N PHE A 38 9.32 4.82 -4.57
CA PHE A 38 8.75 6.01 -3.96
C PHE A 38 9.86 6.96 -3.50
N ALA A 39 10.83 6.44 -2.74
CA ALA A 39 11.94 7.23 -2.22
C ALA A 39 12.88 7.76 -3.33
N GLU A 40 13.19 6.92 -4.33
CA GLU A 40 14.22 7.25 -5.31
C GLU A 40 13.71 7.88 -6.60
N LYS A 41 12.45 7.64 -6.98
CA LYS A 41 11.87 8.08 -8.25
C LYS A 41 10.75 9.08 -7.98
N PHE A 42 9.70 8.67 -7.28
CA PHE A 42 8.49 9.48 -7.13
C PHE A 42 8.78 10.81 -6.42
N LEU A 43 9.46 10.78 -5.26
CA LEU A 43 9.83 12.00 -4.53
C LEU A 43 10.80 12.92 -5.32
N LYS A 44 11.49 12.39 -6.32
CA LYS A 44 12.38 13.15 -7.22
C LYS A 44 11.67 13.60 -8.51
N GLY A 45 10.35 13.47 -8.57
CA GLY A 45 9.51 13.90 -9.70
C GLY A 45 9.46 12.90 -10.86
N LYS A 46 9.97 11.67 -10.69
CA LYS A 46 9.85 10.60 -11.69
C LYS A 46 8.66 9.71 -11.35
N THR A 47 7.61 9.78 -12.15
CA THR A 47 6.32 9.11 -11.88
C THR A 47 6.12 7.79 -12.62
N ASP A 48 7.14 7.29 -13.32
CA ASP A 48 7.07 6.02 -14.04
C ASP A 48 7.09 4.84 -13.06
N ASP A 49 5.94 4.20 -12.86
CA ASP A 49 5.67 3.10 -11.93
C ASP A 49 5.80 1.71 -12.56
N SER A 50 6.21 1.63 -13.84
CA SER A 50 6.31 0.39 -14.62
C SER A 50 7.17 -0.69 -13.96
N VAL A 51 8.10 -0.29 -13.09
CA VAL A 51 9.00 -1.18 -12.35
C VAL A 51 8.23 -2.07 -11.36
N CYS A 52 7.20 -1.54 -10.70
CA CYS A 52 6.43 -2.25 -9.68
C CYS A 52 5.03 -2.68 -10.16
N ALA A 53 4.54 -2.12 -11.27
CA ALA A 53 3.21 -2.41 -11.82
C ALA A 53 2.93 -3.91 -12.06
N PRO A 54 3.88 -4.74 -12.57
CA PRO A 54 3.63 -6.17 -12.74
C PRO A 54 3.41 -6.91 -11.42
N ILE A 55 4.19 -6.57 -10.39
CA ILE A 55 4.09 -7.16 -9.05
C ILE A 55 2.79 -6.71 -8.40
N PHE A 56 2.46 -5.42 -8.53
CA PHE A 56 1.22 -4.85 -8.02
C PHE A 56 -0.01 -5.55 -8.59
N LYS A 57 -0.04 -5.81 -9.90
CA LYS A 57 -1.17 -6.47 -10.55
C LYS A 57 -1.45 -7.86 -9.97
N ILE A 58 -0.41 -8.64 -9.70
CA ILE A 58 -0.53 -9.98 -9.13
C ILE A 58 -0.97 -9.89 -7.66
N TYR A 59 -0.35 -9.00 -6.89
CA TYR A 59 -0.73 -8.75 -5.49
C TYR A 59 -2.18 -8.28 -5.36
N GLN A 60 -2.59 -7.31 -6.17
CA GLN A 60 -3.95 -6.75 -6.20
C GLN A 60 -4.98 -7.84 -6.50
N GLN A 61 -4.71 -8.72 -7.48
CA GLN A 61 -5.60 -9.83 -7.78
C GLN A 61 -5.74 -10.79 -6.58
N CYS A 62 -4.62 -11.16 -5.96
CA CYS A 62 -4.61 -12.01 -4.77
C CYS A 62 -5.46 -11.41 -3.63
N VAL A 63 -5.31 -10.11 -3.37
CA VAL A 63 -6.08 -9.42 -2.33
C VAL A 63 -7.56 -9.34 -2.67
N LYS A 64 -7.92 -9.04 -3.93
CA LYS A 64 -9.33 -9.05 -4.39
C LYS A 64 -9.96 -10.43 -4.18
N ASP A 65 -9.22 -11.50 -4.42
CA ASP A 65 -9.69 -12.87 -4.20
C ASP A 65 -9.88 -13.17 -2.70
N ALA A 66 -8.87 -12.88 -1.88
CA ALA A 66 -8.93 -13.07 -0.43
C ALA A 66 -10.07 -12.26 0.23
N MET A 67 -10.34 -11.04 -0.25
CA MET A 67 -11.45 -10.21 0.23
C MET A 67 -12.81 -10.82 -0.10
N ARG A 68 -12.96 -11.43 -1.29
CA ARG A 68 -14.21 -12.13 -1.67
C ARG A 68 -14.46 -13.33 -0.78
N ASP A 69 -13.41 -14.10 -0.48
CA ASP A 69 -13.51 -15.27 0.39
C ASP A 69 -13.91 -14.90 1.82
N GLN A 70 -13.50 -13.71 2.29
CA GLN A 70 -13.86 -13.18 3.61
C GLN A 70 -15.17 -12.38 3.63
N GLN A 71 -15.94 -12.37 2.53
CA GLN A 71 -17.21 -11.65 2.39
C GLN A 71 -17.10 -10.13 2.69
N ILE A 72 -15.96 -9.52 2.41
CA ILE A 72 -15.75 -8.08 2.55
C ILE A 72 -16.35 -7.40 1.30
N GLU A 73 -17.53 -6.76 1.44
CA GLU A 73 -18.15 -6.00 0.35
C GLU A 73 -17.34 -4.74 0.04
N PHE A 74 -16.75 -4.69 -1.16
CA PHE A 74 -15.83 -3.62 -1.55
C PHE A 74 -16.31 -2.86 -2.81
N LYS A 75 -17.51 -2.28 -2.72
CA LYS A 75 -18.16 -1.56 -3.84
C LYS A 75 -17.47 -0.24 -4.26
N GLU A 76 -16.44 0.21 -3.52
CA GLU A 76 -15.84 1.54 -3.69
C GLU A 76 -14.34 1.53 -4.10
N ILE A 77 -13.69 0.36 -4.26
CA ILE A 77 -12.24 0.30 -4.62
C ILE A 77 -11.95 1.01 -5.93
N ASP A 78 -12.78 0.74 -6.93
CA ASP A 78 -12.49 1.16 -8.31
C ASP A 78 -12.99 2.58 -8.61
N SER A 79 -13.54 3.30 -7.62
CA SER A 79 -14.01 4.68 -7.82
C SER A 79 -12.92 5.71 -7.54
N ASP A 80 -12.62 6.52 -8.56
CA ASP A 80 -11.79 7.72 -8.44
C ASP A 80 -12.50 8.75 -7.56
N HIS A 81 -12.11 8.83 -6.30
CA HIS A 81 -12.67 9.79 -5.35
C HIS A 81 -12.03 11.17 -5.46
N LEU A 82 -10.75 11.24 -5.84
CA LEU A 82 -9.99 12.49 -5.95
C LEU A 82 -10.45 13.25 -7.20
N GLY A 83 -10.82 14.52 -7.03
CA GLY A 83 -11.40 15.36 -8.09
C GLY A 83 -12.88 15.10 -8.38
N SER A 84 -13.52 14.17 -7.67
CA SER A 84 -14.95 13.88 -7.80
C SER A 84 -15.80 14.68 -6.82
N ASP A 85 -17.12 14.68 -7.02
CA ASP A 85 -18.07 15.26 -6.06
C ASP A 85 -18.08 14.55 -4.70
N LYS A 86 -17.49 13.35 -4.61
CA LYS A 86 -17.33 12.56 -3.38
C LYS A 86 -16.03 12.89 -2.64
N GLU A 87 -15.18 13.77 -3.18
CA GLU A 87 -13.98 14.20 -2.48
C GLU A 87 -14.33 14.95 -1.19
N PHE A 88 -13.64 14.66 -0.08
CA PHE A 88 -13.82 15.39 1.16
C PHE A 88 -13.41 16.86 0.97
N LYS A 89 -14.40 17.76 0.91
CA LYS A 89 -14.16 19.20 0.88
C LYS A 89 -14.01 19.71 2.30
N LYS A 90 -12.89 20.36 2.61
CA LYS A 90 -12.67 20.98 3.92
C LYS A 90 -13.86 21.89 4.24
N PRO A 91 -14.43 21.84 5.45
CA PRO A 91 -15.51 22.73 5.82
C PRO A 91 -15.04 24.18 5.69
N THR A 92 -15.82 24.99 4.98
CA THR A 92 -15.53 26.40 4.80
C THR A 92 -15.64 27.08 6.17
N PRO A 93 -14.61 27.80 6.66
CA PRO A 93 -14.71 28.50 7.92
C PRO A 93 -15.79 29.59 7.82
N SER A 94 -16.69 29.62 8.81
CA SER A 94 -17.80 30.57 8.96
C SER A 94 -17.34 31.96 9.36
#